data_AF-A0A2N2I185-F1
#
_entry.id   AF-A0A2N2I185-F1
#
_cell.length_a   1.000
_cell.length_b   1.000
_cell.length_c   1.000
_cell.angle_alpha   90.00
_cell.angle_beta   90.00
_cell.angle_gamma   90.00
#
_symmetry.space_group_name_H-M   'P 1'
#
loop_
_entity.id
_entity.type
_entity.pdbx_description
1 polymer ?
#
loop_
_entity_poly.entity_id
_entity_poly.type
_entity_poly.pdbx_seq_one_letter_code
_entity_poly.pdbx_strand_id
1 'polypeptide(L)'
;MWPVFLKIVSYFFLTLFVLGVVLMLLTWRKEKFVKPKWILFGQIIALIALIVFTALSHNPLGKWIWLIIFIAGLAGGYFYGRTVKVKKSERGIMMNYTLPYIITWGLLLFLTQFLTISTGRVPIIVLGLSVLNTGLNLAMNGHVVWNYSRVKKTV
;
A
#
# COMPACT_ATOMS: atom_id res chain seq x y z
N MET A 1 15.98 -29.90 -1.78
CA MET A 1 14.49 -29.95 -1.73
C MET A 1 13.88 -28.75 -1.00
N TRP A 2 14.43 -28.32 0.14
CA TRP A 2 13.92 -27.18 0.91
C TRP A 2 13.74 -25.86 0.12
N PRO A 3 14.70 -25.41 -0.73
CA PRO A 3 14.51 -24.18 -1.50
C PRO A 3 13.39 -24.26 -2.54
N VAL A 4 13.18 -25.46 -3.11
CA VAL A 4 12.10 -25.72 -4.08
C VAL A 4 10.74 -25.69 -3.37
N PHE A 5 10.65 -26.33 -2.21
CA PHE A 5 9.44 -26.28 -1.37
C PHE A 5 9.07 -24.84 -1.00
N LEU A 6 10.03 -24.03 -0.52
CA LEU A 6 9.79 -22.63 -0.19
C LEU A 6 9.35 -21.80 -1.40
N LYS A 7 9.88 -22.05 -2.61
CA LYS A 7 9.40 -21.41 -3.83
C LYS A 7 7.94 -21.75 -4.14
N ILE A 8 7.56 -23.02 -4.00
CA ILE A 8 6.16 -23.46 -4.21
C ILE A 8 5.24 -22.77 -3.21
N VAL A 9 5.60 -22.74 -1.93
CA VAL A 9 4.86 -22.04 -0.88
C VAL A 9 4.73 -20.55 -1.20
N SER A 10 5.80 -19.89 -1.64
CA SER A 10 5.76 -18.49 -2.04
C SER A 10 4.83 -18.21 -3.23
N TYR A 11 4.82 -19.09 -4.25
CA TYR A 11 3.86 -18.97 -5.37
C TYR A 11 2.41 -19.18 -4.93
N PHE A 12 2.17 -20.07 -3.97
CA PHE A 12 0.85 -20.25 -3.38
C PHE A 12 0.37 -18.96 -2.70
N PHE A 13 1.20 -18.33 -1.86
CA PHE A 13 0.87 -17.04 -1.24
C PHE A 13 0.72 -15.91 -2.25
N LEU A 14 1.55 -15.89 -3.31
CA LEU A 14 1.41 -14.91 -4.39
C LEU A 14 0.07 -15.07 -5.12
N THR A 15 -0.39 -16.31 -5.31
CA THR A 15 -1.69 -16.60 -5.90
C THR A 15 -2.82 -16.12 -5.00
N LEU A 16 -2.75 -16.40 -3.69
CA LEU A 16 -3.72 -15.88 -2.71
C LEU A 16 -3.75 -14.34 -2.71
N PHE A 17 -2.60 -13.69 -2.84
CA PHE A 17 -2.51 -12.24 -2.96
C PHE A 17 -3.24 -11.73 -4.21
N VAL A 18 -3.00 -12.32 -5.38
CA VAL A 18 -3.68 -11.97 -6.63
C VAL A 18 -5.19 -12.14 -6.50
N LEU A 19 -5.65 -13.27 -5.94
CA LEU A 19 -7.07 -13.50 -5.69
C LEU A 19 -7.66 -12.43 -4.75
N GLY A 20 -6.94 -12.05 -3.69
CA GLY A 20 -7.33 -10.96 -2.79
C GLY A 20 -7.48 -9.62 -3.50
N VAL A 21 -6.52 -9.27 -4.37
CA VAL A 21 -6.59 -8.04 -5.20
C VAL A 21 -7.77 -8.10 -6.17
N VAL A 22 -8.01 -9.23 -6.84
CA VAL A 22 -9.16 -9.42 -7.74
C VAL A 22 -10.48 -9.24 -6.98
N LEU A 23 -10.63 -9.82 -5.79
CA LEU A 23 -11.81 -9.61 -4.96
C LEU A 23 -11.99 -8.14 -4.54
N MET A 24 -10.90 -7.44 -4.23
CA MET A 24 -10.95 -5.99 -3.98
C MET A 24 -11.43 -5.21 -5.21
N LEU A 25 -10.96 -5.55 -6.41
CA LEU A 25 -11.38 -4.92 -7.66
C LEU A 25 -12.85 -5.22 -8.00
N LEU A 26 -13.33 -6.44 -7.75
CA LEU A 26 -14.73 -6.81 -7.97
C LEU A 26 -15.67 -6.13 -6.98
N THR A 27 -15.23 -5.92 -5.73
CA THR A 27 -16.03 -5.28 -4.68
C THR A 27 -15.86 -3.76 -4.63
N TRP A 28 -15.02 -3.21 -5.51
CA TRP A 28 -14.64 -1.81 -5.60
C TRP A 28 -15.81 -0.82 -5.69
N ARG A 29 -16.80 -1.15 -6.53
CA ARG A 29 -17.90 -0.21 -6.88
C ARG A 29 -18.91 -0.03 -5.74
N LYS A 30 -18.80 -0.78 -4.65
CA LYS A 30 -19.68 -0.62 -3.49
C LYS A 30 -19.08 0.43 -2.58
N GLU A 31 -19.73 1.59 -2.48
CA GLU A 31 -19.39 2.61 -1.48
C GLU A 31 -19.41 1.95 -0.09
N LYS A 32 -18.23 1.80 0.51
CA LYS A 32 -18.09 1.22 1.85
C LYS A 32 -17.74 2.33 2.80
N PHE A 33 -18.55 2.45 3.84
CA PHE A 33 -18.21 3.26 5.01
C PHE A 33 -17.03 2.63 5.71
N VAL A 34 -15.85 3.23 5.57
CA VAL A 34 -14.65 2.79 6.29
C VAL A 34 -14.41 3.74 7.45
N LYS A 35 -14.37 3.19 8.67
CA LYS A 35 -13.99 3.99 9.84
C LYS A 35 -12.51 4.40 9.68
N PRO A 36 -12.13 5.65 10.00
CA PRO A 36 -10.75 6.13 9.88
C PRO A 36 -9.70 5.22 10.54
N LYS A 37 -10.06 4.57 11.65
CA LYS A 37 -9.20 3.62 12.37
C LYS A 37 -8.76 2.43 11.50
N TRP A 38 -9.65 1.91 10.65
CA TRP A 38 -9.35 0.79 9.76
C TRP A 38 -8.47 1.19 8.58
N ILE A 39 -8.59 2.44 8.11
CA ILE A 39 -7.69 2.99 7.09
C ILE A 39 -6.26 3.04 7.64
N LEU A 40 -6.07 3.62 8.84
CA LEU A 40 -4.76 3.68 9.48
C LEU A 40 -4.18 2.28 9.75
N PHE A 41 -5.01 1.36 10.23
CA PHE A 41 -4.60 -0.02 10.48
C PHE A 41 -4.07 -0.69 9.20
N GLY A 42 -4.77 -0.56 8.07
CA GLY A 42 -4.32 -1.10 6.79
C GLY A 42 -2.98 -0.51 6.33
N GLN A 43 -2.77 0.79 6.53
CA GLN A 43 -1.51 1.45 6.18
C GLN A 43 -0.35 1.00 7.08
N ILE A 44 -0.59 0.81 8.38
CA ILE A 44 0.42 0.29 9.32
C ILE A 44 0.83 -1.14 8.92
N ILE A 45 -0.15 -2.01 8.65
CA ILE A 45 0.12 -3.38 8.20
C ILE A 45 0.94 -3.38 6.91
N ALA A 46 0.57 -2.54 5.93
CA ALA A 46 1.29 -2.42 4.66
C ALA A 46 2.74 -1.93 4.85
N LEU A 47 2.96 -0.94 5.73
CA LEU A 47 4.29 -0.44 6.05
C LEU A 47 5.15 -1.51 6.75
N ILE A 48 4.59 -2.22 7.73
CA ILE A 48 5.29 -3.32 8.42
C ILE A 48 5.64 -4.41 7.41
N ALA A 49 4.71 -4.80 6.54
CA ALA A 49 4.95 -5.81 5.51
C ALA A 49 6.09 -5.40 4.57
N LEU A 50 6.13 -4.13 4.16
CA LEU A 50 7.21 -3.60 3.33
C LEU A 50 8.56 -3.63 4.06
N ILE A 51 8.61 -3.21 5.33
CA ILE A 51 9.84 -3.21 6.15
C ILE A 51 10.36 -4.63 6.37
N VAL A 52 9.47 -5.56 6.71
CA VAL A 52 9.83 -6.98 6.89
C VAL A 52 10.33 -7.55 5.58
N PHE A 53 9.63 -7.30 4.48
CA PHE A 53 10.06 -7.76 3.15
C PHE A 53 11.44 -7.21 2.77
N THR A 54 11.69 -5.91 2.93
CA THR A 54 12.98 -5.30 2.60
C THR A 54 14.11 -5.80 3.50
N ALA A 55 13.83 -6.02 4.79
CA ALA A 55 14.80 -6.58 5.73
C ALA A 55 15.18 -8.03 5.37
N LEU A 56 14.20 -8.90 5.12
CA LEU A 56 14.44 -10.29 4.70
C LEU A 56 15.15 -10.38 3.35
N SER A 57 14.87 -9.43 2.47
CA SER A 57 15.47 -9.33 1.13
C SER A 57 16.85 -8.64 1.12
N HIS A 58 17.44 -8.38 2.29
CA HIS A 58 18.75 -7.73 2.46
C HIS A 58 18.85 -6.33 1.80
N ASN A 59 17.72 -5.64 1.68
CA ASN A 59 17.56 -4.27 1.16
C ASN A 59 18.59 -3.84 0.09
N PRO A 60 18.41 -4.23 -1.18
CA PRO A 60 19.36 -3.91 -2.26
C PRO A 60 19.40 -2.40 -2.59
N LEU A 61 18.42 -1.61 -2.15
CA LEU A 61 18.43 -0.15 -2.30
C LEU A 61 19.41 0.53 -1.34
N GLY A 62 19.77 -0.12 -0.23
CA GLY A 62 20.47 0.52 0.88
C GLY A 62 19.53 1.37 1.75
N LYS A 63 19.87 1.49 3.04
CA LYS A 63 19.00 2.12 4.05
C LYS A 63 18.69 3.59 3.75
N TRP A 64 19.70 4.34 3.29
CA TRP A 64 19.56 5.78 3.02
C TRP A 64 18.70 6.08 1.80
N ILE A 65 18.93 5.40 0.68
CA ILE A 65 18.13 5.58 -0.54
C ILE A 65 16.68 5.16 -0.28
N TRP A 66 16.48 4.05 0.42
CA TRP A 66 15.15 3.62 0.83
C TRP A 66 14.42 4.72 1.62
N LEU A 67 15.10 5.34 2.59
CA LEU A 67 14.53 6.41 3.40
C LEU A 67 14.23 7.67 2.58
N ILE A 68 15.13 8.07 1.67
CA ILE A 68 14.92 9.21 0.78
C ILE A 68 13.70 9.00 -0.11
N ILE A 69 13.58 7.83 -0.73
CA ILE A 69 12.43 7.48 -1.58
C ILE A 69 11.14 7.48 -0.75
N PHE A 70 11.18 6.93 0.47
CA PHE A 70 10.02 6.92 1.36
C PHE A 70 9.58 8.34 1.75
N ILE A 71 10.53 9.21 2.10
CA ILE A 71 10.26 10.62 2.42
C ILE A 71 9.73 11.37 1.20
N ALA A 72 10.29 11.13 0.01
CA ALA A 72 9.77 11.70 -1.23
C ALA A 72 8.31 11.28 -1.47
N GLY A 73 7.99 10.02 -1.18
CA GLY A 73 6.63 9.50 -1.21
C GLY A 73 5.73 10.22 -0.19
N LEU A 74 6.17 10.38 1.06
CA LEU A 74 5.40 11.11 2.07
C LEU A 74 5.13 12.56 1.64
N ALA A 75 6.14 13.26 1.14
CA ALA A 75 6.01 14.62 0.65
C ALA A 75 5.01 14.70 -0.52
N GLY A 76 5.18 13.84 -1.54
CA GLY A 76 4.26 13.78 -2.67
C GLY A 76 2.83 13.46 -2.25
N GLY A 77 2.64 12.55 -1.29
CA GLY A 77 1.33 12.13 -0.80
C GLY A 77 0.66 13.21 0.05
N TYR A 78 1.46 14.03 0.73
CA TYR A 78 0.97 15.21 1.44
C TYR A 78 0.46 16.28 0.48
N PHE A 79 1.20 16.59 -0.60
CA PHE A 79 0.74 17.54 -1.62
C PHE A 79 -0.46 17.02 -2.40
N TYR A 80 -0.43 15.75 -2.83
CA TYR A 80 -1.53 15.11 -3.54
C TYR A 80 -2.77 14.95 -2.65
N GLY A 81 -2.60 14.63 -1.37
CA GLY A 81 -3.71 14.52 -0.42
C GLY A 81 -4.53 15.81 -0.28
N ARG A 82 -3.93 16.98 -0.51
CA ARG A 82 -4.65 18.27 -0.52
C ARG A 82 -5.56 18.47 -1.73
N THR A 83 -5.31 17.78 -2.84
CA THR A 83 -6.13 17.89 -4.06
C THR A 83 -7.30 16.90 -4.07
N VAL A 84 -7.26 15.86 -3.23
CA VAL A 84 -8.32 14.86 -3.11
C VAL A 84 -9.53 15.42 -2.34
N LYS A 85 -10.62 15.69 -3.06
CA LYS A 85 -11.90 16.11 -2.47
C LYS A 85 -12.59 14.92 -1.79
N VAL A 86 -12.62 14.92 -0.46
CA VAL A 86 -13.30 13.87 0.33
C VAL A 86 -14.78 14.21 0.47
N LYS A 87 -15.68 13.38 -0.07
CA LYS A 87 -17.12 13.46 0.23
C LYS A 87 -17.38 12.84 1.60
N LYS A 88 -17.93 13.63 2.52
CA LYS A 88 -18.21 13.24 3.92
C LYS A 88 -19.67 12.77 4.05
N SER A 89 -19.93 11.80 4.91
CA SER A 89 -21.29 11.36 5.29
C SER A 89 -21.33 11.06 6.80
N GLU A 90 -22.48 11.21 7.46
CA GLU A 90 -22.65 11.05 8.91
C GLU A 90 -22.22 9.66 9.43
N ARG A 91 -22.20 8.64 8.58
CA ARG A 91 -21.79 7.26 8.93
C ARG A 91 -20.29 6.99 8.73
N GLY A 92 -19.53 7.92 8.16
CA GLY A 92 -18.08 7.79 7.96
C GLY A 92 -17.52 8.52 6.73
N ILE A 93 -16.28 8.21 6.38
CA ILE A 93 -15.66 8.75 5.16
C ILE A 93 -16.17 7.93 3.97
N MET A 94 -16.91 8.57 3.05
CA MET A 94 -17.14 7.98 1.73
C MET A 94 -15.86 8.19 0.90
N MET A 95 -14.94 7.27 1.11
CA MET A 95 -13.83 7.11 0.21
C MET A 95 -14.32 6.30 -0.99
N ASN A 96 -14.44 6.98 -2.13
CA ASN A 96 -13.95 6.33 -3.33
C ASN A 96 -12.46 6.13 -3.04
N TYR A 97 -12.06 4.90 -2.66
CA TYR A 97 -10.71 4.49 -3.03
C TYR A 97 -10.56 4.86 -4.51
N THR A 98 -9.37 5.25 -4.99
CA THR A 98 -9.18 5.57 -6.40
C THR A 98 -8.67 4.33 -7.12
N LEU A 99 -9.38 3.84 -8.14
CA LEU A 99 -9.13 2.53 -8.79
C LEU A 99 -7.65 2.42 -9.22
N PRO A 100 -7.03 3.52 -9.67
CA PRO A 100 -5.60 3.58 -9.88
C PRO A 100 -4.73 3.14 -8.70
N TYR A 101 -5.11 3.41 -7.45
CA TYR A 101 -4.32 3.02 -6.28
C TYR A 101 -4.27 1.51 -6.06
N ILE A 102 -5.41 0.82 -5.97
CA ILE A 102 -5.40 -0.64 -5.72
C ILE A 102 -4.67 -1.36 -6.86
N ILE A 103 -4.86 -0.89 -8.10
CA ILE A 103 -4.13 -1.41 -9.25
C ILE A 103 -2.63 -1.15 -9.10
N THR A 104 -2.21 0.10 -8.86
CA THR A 104 -0.78 0.46 -8.81
C THR A 104 -0.07 -0.24 -7.65
N TRP A 105 -0.67 -0.24 -6.46
CA TRP A 105 -0.13 -0.91 -5.28
C TRP A 105 -0.09 -2.42 -5.45
N GLY A 106 -1.19 -3.02 -5.89
CA GLY A 106 -1.29 -4.46 -6.12
C GLY A 106 -0.28 -4.94 -7.16
N LEU A 107 -0.15 -4.20 -8.27
CA LEU A 107 0.79 -4.50 -9.34
C LEU A 107 2.25 -4.38 -8.88
N LEU A 108 2.62 -3.30 -8.18
CA LEU A 108 3.98 -3.09 -7.70
C LEU A 108 4.41 -4.17 -6.71
N LEU A 109 3.54 -4.54 -5.77
CA LEU A 109 3.82 -5.63 -4.84
C LEU A 109 3.89 -6.98 -5.56
N PHE A 110 2.95 -7.27 -6.45
CA PHE A 110 2.97 -8.50 -7.24
C PHE A 110 4.28 -8.63 -8.03
N LEU A 111 4.66 -7.59 -8.78
CA LEU A 111 5.88 -7.59 -9.59
C LEU A 111 7.12 -7.75 -8.71
N THR A 112 7.17 -7.07 -7.56
CA THR A 112 8.30 -7.18 -6.63
C THR A 112 8.44 -8.62 -6.13
N GLN A 113 7.35 -9.25 -5.68
CA GLN A 113 7.35 -10.63 -5.19
C GLN A 113 7.65 -11.62 -6.31
N PHE A 114 6.94 -11.53 -7.44
CA PHE A 114 7.07 -12.44 -8.58
C PHE A 114 8.49 -12.45 -9.14
N LEU A 115 9.07 -11.27 -9.37
CA LEU A 115 10.44 -11.16 -9.90
C LEU A 115 11.45 -11.67 -8.88
N THR A 116 11.25 -11.40 -7.59
CA THR A 116 12.13 -11.90 -6.52
C THR A 116 12.11 -13.43 -6.45
N ILE A 117 10.93 -14.06 -6.50
CA ILE A 117 10.79 -15.53 -6.47
C ILE A 117 11.37 -16.16 -7.74
N SER A 118 11.09 -15.57 -8.90
CA SER A 118 11.46 -16.11 -10.21
C SER A 118 12.97 -16.01 -10.47
N THR A 119 13.55 -14.83 -10.23
CA THR A 119 14.94 -14.53 -10.58
C THR A 119 15.91 -14.74 -9.42
N GLY A 120 15.41 -14.86 -8.19
CA GLY A 120 16.23 -14.86 -6.98
C GLY A 120 16.85 -13.50 -6.66
N ARG A 121 16.52 -12.45 -7.43
CA ARG A 121 17.02 -11.09 -7.27
C ARG A 121 15.86 -10.12 -7.07
N VAL A 122 16.05 -9.16 -6.19
CA VAL A 122 15.04 -8.17 -5.87
C VAL A 122 15.10 -7.05 -6.92
N PRO A 123 14.01 -6.74 -7.63
CA PRO A 123 14.00 -5.72 -8.67
C PRO A 123 14.06 -4.32 -8.04
N ILE A 124 15.25 -3.71 -8.03
CA ILE A 124 15.54 -2.44 -7.32
C ILE A 124 14.55 -1.32 -7.72
N ILE A 125 14.27 -1.17 -9.02
CA ILE A 125 13.36 -0.12 -9.52
C ILE A 125 11.93 -0.35 -9.01
N VAL A 126 11.42 -1.57 -9.12
CA VAL A 126 10.05 -1.93 -8.69
C VAL A 126 9.92 -1.82 -7.17
N LEU A 127 10.97 -2.21 -6.43
CA LEU A 127 11.04 -2.00 -4.99
C LEU A 127 11.00 -0.51 -4.64
N GLY A 128 11.80 0.32 -5.33
CA GLY A 128 11.80 1.77 -5.13
C GLY A 128 10.42 2.40 -5.37
N LEU A 129 9.75 2.01 -6.45
CA LEU A 129 8.38 2.44 -6.74
C LEU A 129 7.39 1.95 -5.66
N SER A 130 7.57 0.74 -5.12
CA SER A 130 6.74 0.22 -4.02
C SER A 130 6.92 1.03 -2.74
N VAL A 131 8.16 1.43 -2.43
CA VAL A 131 8.49 2.28 -1.27
C VAL A 131 7.90 3.67 -1.44
N LEU A 132 8.08 4.28 -2.61
CA LEU A 132 7.51 5.59 -2.96
C LEU A 132 5.98 5.57 -2.83
N ASN A 133 5.35 4.57 -3.45
CA ASN A 133 3.89 4.39 -3.42
C ASN A 133 3.39 4.19 -1.99
N THR A 134 4.09 3.42 -1.15
CA THR A 134 3.71 3.25 0.26
C THR A 134 3.77 4.58 1.02
N GLY A 135 4.82 5.38 0.83
CA GLY A 135 4.92 6.73 1.40
C GLY A 135 3.79 7.66 0.93
N LEU A 136 3.53 7.70 -0.38
CA LEU A 136 2.43 8.48 -0.98
C LEU A 136 1.09 8.15 -0.30
N ASN A 137 0.80 6.87 -0.13
CA ASN A 137 -0.47 6.43 0.42
C ASN A 137 -0.59 6.67 1.92
N LEU A 138 0.49 6.49 2.67
CA LEU A 138 0.48 6.79 4.09
C LEU A 138 0.15 8.27 4.34
N ALA A 139 0.78 9.18 3.60
CA ALA A 139 0.54 10.61 3.72
C ALA A 139 -0.86 11.02 3.23
N MET A 140 -1.30 10.50 2.08
CA MET A 140 -2.64 10.79 1.55
C MET A 140 -3.75 10.33 2.50
N ASN A 141 -3.68 9.07 2.96
CA ASN A 141 -4.67 8.52 3.90
C ASN A 141 -4.58 9.22 5.26
N GLY A 142 -3.38 9.58 5.72
CA GLY A 142 -3.19 10.38 6.94
C GLY A 142 -3.88 11.75 6.84
N HIS A 143 -3.79 12.42 5.69
CA HIS A 143 -4.46 13.71 5.46
C HIS A 143 -5.99 13.56 5.47
N VAL A 144 -6.52 12.51 4.83
CA VAL A 144 -7.96 12.21 4.81
C VAL A 144 -8.49 11.98 6.23
N VAL A 145 -7.77 11.22 7.05
CA VAL A 145 -8.12 10.97 8.46
C VAL A 145 -8.03 12.25 9.30
N TRP A 146 -6.98 13.06 9.10
CA TRP A 146 -6.81 14.33 9.81
C TRP A 146 -7.95 15.31 9.53
N ASN A 147 -8.35 15.45 8.26
CA ASN A 147 -9.47 16.30 7.84
C ASN A 147 -10.83 15.78 8.32
N TYR A 148 -10.94 14.50 8.64
CA TYR A 148 -12.11 13.92 9.28
C TYR A 148 -12.14 14.25 10.78
N SER A 149 -11.03 14.06 11.50
CA SER A 149 -10.94 14.31 12.95
C SER A 149 -11.09 15.78 13.34
N ARG A 150 -10.77 16.72 12.44
CA ARG A 150 -10.89 18.18 12.69
C ARG A 150 -12.30 18.75 12.52
N VAL A 151 -13.23 17.99 11.93
CA VAL A 151 -14.63 18.41 11.93
C VAL A 151 -15.21 17.98 13.27
N LYS A 152 -15.40 18.96 14.18
CA LYS A 152 -16.24 18.79 15.36
C LYS A 152 -17.51 18.05 14.93
N LYS A 153 -17.91 17.02 15.67
CA LYS A 153 -19.31 16.60 15.67
C LYS A 153 -20.12 17.88 15.90
N THR A 154 -20.76 18.39 14.86
CA THR A 154 -21.98 19.17 15.06
C THR A 154 -22.96 18.19 15.65
N VAL A 155 -22.94 18.12 16.98
CA VAL A 155 -24.03 17.59 17.79
C VAL A 155 -25.17 18.57 17.68
#